data_AF-A0A951YA74-F1
#
_entry.id   AF-A0A951YA74-F1
#
_cell.length_a   1.000
_cell.length_b   1.000
_cell.length_c   1.000
_cell.angle_alpha   90.00
_cell.angle_beta   90.00
_cell.angle_gamma   90.00
#
_symmetry.space_group_name_H-M   'P 1'
#
loop_
_entity.id
_entity.type
_entity.pdbx_description
1 polymer ?
#
loop_
_entity_poly.entity_id
_entity_poly.type
_entity_poly.pdbx_seq_one_letter_code
_entity_poly.pdbx_strand_id
1 'polypeptide(L)'
;MKRLVISILVISLFASCEKALFKKKGDSTDAVANLDHLWEQCDIRYAYFDYKKIDWNNIYAQYRPKVYDGMSEDSLFDIMGAMLNELRDGHVNLISPFNISVFDVDLLGPENVDDRVILENYIGTDRIITG
;
A
#
# COMPACT_ATOMS: atom_id res chain seq x y z
N MET A 1 -3.02 -38.33 -39.69
CA MET A 1 -3.35 -36.89 -39.79
C MET A 1 -4.41 -36.44 -38.78
N LYS A 2 -5.65 -36.96 -38.82
CA LYS A 2 -6.72 -36.58 -37.87
C LYS A 2 -6.35 -36.69 -36.37
N ARG A 3 -5.68 -37.78 -35.97
CA ARG A 3 -5.19 -37.96 -34.57
C ARG A 3 -4.13 -36.94 -34.16
N LEU A 4 -3.25 -36.56 -35.09
CA LEU A 4 -2.20 -35.58 -34.86
C LEU A 4 -2.79 -34.16 -34.69
N VAL A 5 -3.82 -33.84 -35.47
CA VAL A 5 -4.59 -32.59 -35.36
C VAL A 5 -5.32 -32.51 -34.01
N ILE A 6 -5.94 -33.62 -33.58
CA ILE A 6 -6.62 -33.67 -32.27
C ILE A 6 -5.62 -33.49 -31.12
N SER A 7 -4.45 -34.13 -31.19
CA SER A 7 -3.40 -33.96 -30.19
C SER A 7 -2.88 -32.51 -30.10
N ILE A 8 -2.68 -31.84 -31.24
CA ILE A 8 -2.26 -30.42 -31.26
C ILE A 8 -3.34 -29.50 -30.67
N LEU A 9 -4.62 -29.77 -30.95
CA LEU A 9 -5.73 -28.97 -30.45
C LEU A 9 -5.88 -29.11 -28.92
N VAL A 10 -5.71 -30.32 -28.38
CA VAL A 10 -5.72 -30.61 -26.94
C VAL A 10 -4.53 -29.96 -26.23
N ILE A 11 -3.33 -29.96 -26.81
CA ILE A 11 -2.15 -29.30 -26.24
C ILE A 11 -2.35 -27.77 -26.16
N SER A 12 -3.03 -27.17 -27.13
CA SER A 12 -3.34 -25.72 -27.09
C SER A 12 -4.32 -25.34 -25.96
N LEU A 13 -5.20 -26.26 -25.55
CA LEU A 13 -6.12 -26.04 -24.42
C LEU A 13 -5.43 -26.13 -23.05
N PHE A 14 -4.28 -26.81 -22.97
CA PHE A 14 -3.45 -26.88 -21.76
C PHE A 14 -2.29 -25.87 -21.74
N ALA A 15 -2.09 -25.12 -22.83
CA ALA A 15 -1.20 -23.96 -22.86
C ALA A 15 -1.90 -22.76 -22.20
N SER A 16 -2.02 -22.80 -20.88
CA SER A 16 -2.48 -21.69 -20.07
C SER A 16 -1.47 -20.54 -20.16
N CYS A 17 -1.64 -19.65 -21.12
CA CYS A 17 -0.91 -18.38 -21.18
C CYS A 17 -1.49 -17.43 -20.12
N GLU A 18 -1.19 -17.64 -18.84
CA GLU A 18 -1.60 -16.72 -17.77
C GLU A 18 -1.17 -15.27 -18.08
N LYS A 19 0.05 -15.10 -18.62
CA LYS A 19 0.65 -13.79 -18.92
C LYS A 19 -0.04 -13.02 -20.05
N ALA A 20 -0.81 -13.69 -20.91
CA ALA A 20 -1.58 -13.01 -21.96
C ALA A 20 -2.89 -12.41 -21.43
N LEU A 21 -3.42 -12.93 -20.32
CA LEU A 21 -4.65 -12.48 -19.68
C LEU A 21 -4.39 -11.46 -18.56
N PHE A 22 -3.23 -11.53 -17.90
CA PHE A 22 -2.83 -10.53 -16.93
C PHE A 22 -2.13 -9.36 -17.63
N LYS A 23 -2.86 -8.25 -17.81
CA LYS A 23 -2.27 -6.95 -18.13
C LYS A 23 -1.16 -6.70 -17.10
N LYS A 24 0.06 -6.44 -17.54
CA LYS A 24 1.19 -6.10 -16.66
C LYS A 24 0.73 -4.94 -15.76
N LYS A 25 0.45 -5.24 -14.50
CA LYS A 25 -0.18 -4.31 -13.56
C LYS A 25 0.95 -3.60 -12.83
N GLY A 26 1.05 -2.28 -12.94
CA GLY A 26 1.79 -1.47 -11.97
C GLY A 26 3.08 -0.77 -12.41
N ASP A 27 3.39 -0.65 -13.70
CA ASP A 27 4.61 0.07 -14.13
C ASP A 27 4.27 1.48 -14.68
N SER A 28 3.42 2.23 -13.97
CA SER A 28 3.21 3.64 -14.33
C SER A 28 4.35 4.47 -13.75
N THR A 29 5.11 5.14 -14.61
CA THR A 29 6.06 6.20 -14.20
C THR A 29 5.37 7.56 -14.07
N ASP A 30 4.06 7.62 -14.37
CA ASP A 30 3.27 8.83 -14.23
C ASP A 30 2.92 9.04 -12.75
N ALA A 31 3.46 10.12 -12.19
CA ALA A 31 3.35 10.46 -10.78
C ALA A 31 1.89 10.76 -10.37
N VAL A 32 1.15 11.45 -11.25
CA VAL A 32 -0.25 11.77 -11.04
C VAL A 32 -1.07 10.48 -11.01
N ALA A 33 -0.89 9.61 -12.00
CA ALA A 33 -1.63 8.36 -12.07
C ALA A 33 -1.36 7.45 -10.85
N ASN A 34 -0.12 7.45 -10.33
CA ASN A 34 0.22 6.68 -9.12
C ASN A 34 -0.45 7.24 -7.87
N LEU A 35 -0.47 8.57 -7.70
CA LEU A 35 -1.17 9.20 -6.57
C LEU A 35 -2.68 8.94 -6.65
N ASP A 36 -3.29 9.15 -7.82
CA ASP A 36 -4.73 8.96 -8.04
C ASP A 36 -5.11 7.49 -7.78
N HIS A 37 -4.26 6.55 -8.21
CA HIS A 37 -4.46 5.13 -7.94
C HIS A 37 -4.36 4.78 -6.45
N LEU A 38 -3.37 5.33 -5.74
CA LEU A 38 -3.26 5.13 -4.28
C LEU A 38 -4.51 5.65 -3.58
N TRP A 39 -4.94 6.86 -3.93
CA TRP A 39 -6.13 7.48 -3.34
C TRP A 39 -7.36 6.60 -3.54
N GLU A 40 -7.61 6.14 -4.77
CA GLU A 40 -8.74 5.28 -5.12
C GLU A 40 -8.69 3.94 -4.38
N GLN A 41 -7.52 3.28 -4.32
CA GLN A 41 -7.41 2.00 -3.63
C GLN A 41 -7.63 2.14 -2.12
N CYS A 42 -7.18 3.25 -1.53
CA CYS A 42 -7.44 3.54 -0.13
C CYS A 42 -8.93 3.83 0.12
N ASP A 43 -9.55 4.66 -0.74
CA ASP A 43 -10.97 5.01 -0.67
C ASP A 43 -11.89 3.78 -0.67
N ILE A 44 -11.57 2.80 -1.52
CA ILE A 44 -12.37 1.57 -1.66
C ILE A 44 -12.15 0.56 -0.53
N ARG A 45 -10.96 0.54 0.09
CA ARG A 45 -10.52 -0.59 0.93
C ARG A 45 -10.27 -0.24 2.39
N TYR A 46 -9.97 1.01 2.71
CA TYR A 46 -9.63 1.39 4.07
C TYR A 46 -10.90 1.51 4.92
N ALA A 47 -11.03 0.66 5.94
CA ALA A 47 -12.27 0.48 6.68
C ALA A 47 -12.52 1.52 7.78
N TYR A 48 -11.51 2.34 8.13
CA TYR A 48 -11.54 3.14 9.35
C TYR A 48 -11.80 4.63 9.16
N PHE A 49 -12.14 5.09 7.93
CA PHE A 49 -12.43 6.51 7.69
C PHE A 49 -13.53 7.06 8.62
N ASP A 50 -14.68 6.38 8.67
CA ASP A 50 -15.82 6.79 9.48
C ASP A 50 -15.54 6.75 10.99
N TYR A 51 -14.76 5.76 11.42
CA TYR A 51 -14.36 5.60 12.82
C TYR A 51 -13.42 6.73 13.25
N LYS A 52 -12.40 7.02 12.43
CA LYS A 52 -11.41 8.06 12.68
C LYS A 52 -11.87 9.48 12.32
N LYS A 53 -13.09 9.62 11.76
CA LYS A 53 -13.67 10.90 11.28
C LYS A 53 -12.75 11.60 10.27
N ILE A 54 -12.19 10.81 9.36
CA ILE A 54 -11.27 11.28 8.32
C ILE A 54 -12.08 11.61 7.06
N ASP A 55 -11.93 12.83 6.55
CA ASP A 55 -12.40 13.21 5.22
C ASP A 55 -11.30 12.93 4.19
N TRP A 56 -11.35 11.75 3.58
CA TRP A 56 -10.36 11.30 2.61
C TRP A 56 -10.35 12.12 1.32
N ASN A 57 -11.50 12.68 0.93
CA ASN A 57 -11.61 13.58 -0.21
C ASN A 57 -10.91 14.91 0.06
N ASN A 58 -11.06 15.45 1.27
CA ASN A 58 -10.37 16.67 1.67
C ASN A 58 -8.86 16.49 1.74
N ILE A 59 -8.37 15.32 2.20
CA ILE A 59 -6.93 15.00 2.17
C ILE A 59 -6.44 14.97 0.72
N TYR A 60 -7.16 14.26 -0.18
CA TYR A 60 -6.79 14.24 -1.59
C TYR A 60 -6.74 15.63 -2.23
N ALA A 61 -7.72 16.49 -1.94
CA ALA A 61 -7.74 17.86 -2.43
C ALA A 61 -6.51 18.68 -1.98
N GLN A 62 -5.92 18.36 -0.82
CA GLN A 62 -4.71 19.00 -0.32
C GLN A 62 -3.43 18.43 -0.93
N TYR A 63 -3.37 17.13 -1.16
CA TYR A 63 -2.16 16.43 -1.63
C TYR A 63 -2.04 16.39 -3.15
N ARG A 64 -3.15 16.26 -3.87
CA ARG A 64 -3.14 16.15 -5.34
C ARG A 64 -2.45 17.32 -6.04
N PRO A 65 -2.67 18.60 -5.67
CA PRO A 65 -1.97 19.72 -6.29
C PRO A 65 -0.45 19.75 -6.06
N LYS A 66 0.07 18.97 -5.10
CA LYS A 66 1.50 18.87 -4.82
C LYS A 66 2.23 18.00 -5.85
N VAL A 67 1.51 17.12 -6.55
CA VAL A 67 2.07 16.19 -7.55
C VAL A 67 1.96 16.76 -8.96
N TYR A 68 3.07 16.70 -9.71
CA TYR A 68 3.19 17.23 -11.06
C TYR A 68 3.96 16.27 -11.99
N ASP A 69 3.80 16.47 -13.30
CA ASP A 69 4.41 15.63 -14.33
C ASP A 69 5.94 15.70 -14.29
N GLY A 70 6.60 14.54 -14.32
CA GLY A 70 8.06 14.45 -14.26
C GLY A 70 8.65 14.62 -12.85
N MET A 71 7.82 14.59 -11.80
CA MET A 71 8.28 14.46 -10.41
C MET A 71 9.14 13.20 -10.24
N SER A 72 10.21 13.31 -9.46
CA SER A 72 11.08 12.18 -9.15
C SER A 72 10.41 11.18 -8.21
N GLU A 73 10.84 9.91 -8.27
CA GLU A 73 10.22 8.83 -7.50
C GLU A 73 10.32 9.03 -5.98
N ASP A 74 11.43 9.60 -5.50
CA ASP A 74 11.65 9.92 -4.08
C ASP A 74 10.70 11.02 -3.59
N SER A 75 10.55 12.11 -4.36
CA SER A 75 9.64 13.21 -4.04
C SER A 75 8.18 12.75 -4.06
N LEU A 76 7.82 11.90 -5.03
CA LEU A 76 6.50 11.29 -5.10
C LEU A 76 6.24 10.37 -3.89
N PHE A 77 7.22 9.55 -3.52
CA PHE A 77 7.15 8.67 -2.36
C PHE A 77 6.91 9.46 -1.07
N ASP A 78 7.62 10.57 -0.87
CA ASP A 78 7.44 11.41 0.32
C ASP A 78 6.03 12.01 0.40
N ILE A 79 5.48 12.48 -0.72
CA ILE A 79 4.12 13.04 -0.78
C ILE A 79 3.07 11.95 -0.52
N MET A 80 3.19 10.80 -1.18
CA MET A 80 2.26 9.67 -1.01
C MET A 80 2.32 9.09 0.41
N GLY A 81 3.53 8.97 0.98
CA GLY A 81 3.74 8.54 2.35
C GLY A 81 3.13 9.51 3.36
N ALA A 82 3.37 10.81 3.19
CA ALA A 82 2.75 11.84 4.02
C ALA A 82 1.21 11.81 3.92
N MET A 83 0.66 11.62 2.73
CA MET A 83 -0.80 11.47 2.53
C MET A 83 -1.38 10.27 3.28
N LEU A 84 -0.71 9.11 3.27
CA LEU A 84 -1.15 7.95 4.05
C LEU A 84 -0.96 8.15 5.55
N ASN A 85 0.06 8.90 5.98
CA ASN A 85 0.29 9.19 7.39
C ASN A 85 -0.81 10.09 8.02
N GLU A 86 -1.60 10.80 7.23
CA GLU A 86 -2.83 11.47 7.70
C GLU A 86 -3.84 10.48 8.30
N LEU A 87 -3.76 9.20 7.93
CA LEU A 87 -4.60 8.14 8.50
C LEU A 87 -4.24 7.80 9.95
N ARG A 88 -3.06 8.23 10.42
CA ARG A 88 -2.53 7.97 11.77
C ARG A 88 -2.68 6.50 12.13
N ASP A 89 -2.11 5.64 11.30
CA ASP A 89 -2.28 4.19 11.37
C ASP A 89 -0.95 3.47 11.15
N GLY A 90 -0.42 2.85 12.21
CA GLY A 90 0.86 2.12 12.15
C GLY A 90 0.83 0.87 11.27
N HIS A 91 -0.34 0.42 10.81
CA HIS A 91 -0.47 -0.73 9.91
C HIS A 91 -0.58 -0.32 8.43
N VAL A 92 -0.74 0.98 8.15
CA VAL A 92 -0.77 1.48 6.77
C VAL A 92 0.65 1.90 6.38
N ASN A 93 1.19 1.21 5.38
CA ASN A 93 2.57 1.39 4.94
C ASN A 93 2.62 1.69 3.44
N LEU A 94 3.53 2.58 3.04
CA LEU A 94 3.96 2.72 1.64
C LEU A 94 5.33 2.09 1.47
N ILE A 95 5.45 1.11 0.58
CA ILE A 95 6.68 0.36 0.37
C ILE A 95 7.19 0.60 -1.05
N SER A 96 8.45 0.98 -1.18
CA SER A 96 9.19 1.09 -2.44
C SER A 96 10.50 0.29 -2.36
N PRO A 97 11.23 0.10 -3.48
CA PRO A 97 12.53 -0.55 -3.45
C PRO A 97 13.60 0.17 -2.61
N PHE A 98 13.39 1.46 -2.33
CA PHE A 98 14.39 2.32 -1.67
C PHE A 98 13.97 2.81 -0.28
N ASN A 99 12.68 2.78 0.08
CA ASN A 99 12.21 3.26 1.37
C ASN A 99 10.84 2.69 1.79
N ILE A 100 10.52 2.80 3.08
CA ILE A 100 9.23 2.44 3.67
C ILE A 100 8.72 3.64 4.49
N SER A 101 7.48 4.09 4.21
CA SER A 101 6.78 5.10 5.00
C SER A 101 5.81 4.40 5.94
N VAL A 102 5.91 4.71 7.23
CA VAL A 102 5.09 4.16 8.32
C VAL A 102 4.68 5.31 9.23
N PHE A 103 3.43 5.30 9.71
CA PHE A 103 3.04 6.19 10.79
C PHE A 103 3.56 5.64 12.12
N ASP A 104 4.60 6.27 12.65
CA ASP A 104 5.24 5.87 13.90
C ASP A 104 4.33 6.17 15.09
N VAL A 105 3.78 5.11 15.69
CA VAL A 105 2.90 5.19 16.85
C VAL A 105 3.66 5.33 18.16
N ASP A 106 4.93 4.94 18.19
CA ASP A 106 5.77 4.98 19.40
C ASP A 106 6.07 6.44 19.76
N LEU A 107 6.20 7.30 18.75
CA LEU A 107 6.37 8.76 18.93
C LEU A 107 5.12 9.49 19.46
N LEU A 108 3.98 8.81 19.61
CA LEU A 108 2.79 9.40 20.24
C LEU A 108 2.79 9.24 21.77
N GLY A 109 3.62 8.35 22.31
CA GLY A 109 3.70 8.05 23.73
C GLY A 109 4.55 9.05 24.53
N PRO A 110 4.49 9.00 25.87
CA PRO A 110 5.40 9.79 26.72
C PRO A 110 6.87 9.41 26.45
N GLU A 111 7.77 10.40 26.38
CA GLU A 111 9.20 10.20 26.10
C GLU A 111 9.92 9.28 27.10
N ASN A 112 9.33 9.04 28.28
CA ASN A 112 9.94 8.34 29.40
C ASN A 112 9.29 6.98 29.72
N VAL A 113 8.67 6.33 28.74
CA VAL A 113 8.19 4.95 28.89
C VAL A 113 9.36 3.98 28.61
N ASP A 114 9.63 3.11 29.57
CA ASP A 114 10.57 1.99 29.39
C ASP A 114 9.76 0.76 28.93
N ASP A 115 9.86 0.44 27.63
CA ASP A 115 9.16 -0.70 27.04
C ASP A 115 9.44 -2.01 27.74
N ARG A 116 10.67 -2.21 28.27
CA ARG A 116 11.00 -3.44 28.99
C ARG A 116 10.21 -3.52 30.29
N VAL A 117 10.07 -2.42 31.03
CA VAL A 117 9.23 -2.39 32.24
C VAL A 117 7.79 -2.73 31.91
N ILE A 118 7.25 -2.16 30.82
CA ILE A 118 5.88 -2.45 30.38
C ILE A 118 5.71 -3.92 29.98
N LEU A 119 6.63 -4.46 29.18
CA LEU A 119 6.57 -5.83 28.69
C LEU A 119 6.76 -6.85 29.81
N GLU A 120 7.68 -6.64 30.74
CA GLU A 120 7.96 -7.60 31.81
C GLU A 120 6.92 -7.57 32.94
N ASN A 121 6.34 -6.40 33.25
CA ASN A 121 5.47 -6.25 34.43
C ASN A 121 3.97 -6.13 34.10
N TYR A 122 3.60 -5.81 32.86
CA TYR A 122 2.20 -5.51 32.51
C TYR A 122 1.68 -6.33 31.31
N ILE A 123 2.38 -6.33 30.17
CA ILE A 123 1.88 -6.95 28.93
C ILE A 123 2.26 -8.43 28.81
N GLY A 124 3.47 -8.81 29.22
CA GLY A 124 4.04 -10.15 29.00
C GLY A 124 4.85 -10.24 27.70
N THR A 125 5.87 -11.12 27.71
CA THR A 125 6.75 -11.39 26.55
C THR A 125 6.20 -12.46 25.62
N ASP A 126 5.13 -13.15 26.00
CA ASP A 126 4.41 -14.17 25.23
C ASP A 126 3.33 -13.60 24.30
N ARG A 127 3.27 -12.26 24.17
CA ARG A 127 2.30 -11.57 23.32
C ARG A 127 2.47 -11.93 21.84
N ILE A 128 1.35 -12.03 21.14
CA ILE A 128 1.30 -12.21 19.68
C ILE A 128 0.98 -10.85 19.06
N ILE A 129 1.85 -10.36 18.18
CA ILE A 129 1.59 -9.15 17.39
C ILE A 129 0.91 -9.58 16.09
N THR A 130 -0.32 -9.11 15.88
CA THR A 130 -1.05 -9.30 14.62
C THR A 130 -0.89 -8.03 13.79
N GLY A 131 -0.40 -8.17 12.56
CA GLY A 131 -0.33 -7.10 11.56
C GLY A 131 -1.50 -7.16 10.57
#